data_AF-A0A6A0ABR5-F1
#
_entry.id   AF-A0A6A0ABR5-F1
#
_cell.length_a   1.000
_cell.length_b   1.000
_cell.length_c   1.000
_cell.angle_alpha   90.00
_cell.angle_beta   90.00
_cell.angle_gamma   90.00
#
_symmetry.space_group_name_H-M   'P 1'
#
loop_
_entity.id
_entity.type
_entity.pdbx_description
1 polymer ?
#
loop_
_entity_poly.entity_id
_entity_poly.type
_entity_poly.pdbx_seq_one_letter_code
_entity_poly.pdbx_strand_id
1 'polypeptide(L)'
;MLSTVTRIVCSRSKLTRNQVRHDSGLIQARHNTQRWNDNVKLELQHLAAATPAGTSLVAIQRHVAVTLATWDAVWGEYLHPKWAEQRMRLHGAQEKVLERYFKKLEEEAASVSQQEWGTRKQLVVFFGNASIGTR
;
A
#
# COMPACT_ATOMS: atom_id res chain seq x y z
N MET A 1 0.84 2.80 6.10
CA MET A 1 2.17 2.75 5.45
C MET A 1 2.03 1.92 4.17
N LEU A 2 2.69 2.26 3.05
CA LEU A 2 2.59 1.45 1.82
C LEU A 2 3.45 0.19 1.96
N SER A 3 3.01 -0.92 1.36
CA SER A 3 3.80 -2.15 1.32
C SER A 3 5.17 -1.93 0.66
N THR A 4 6.14 -2.78 0.96
CA THR A 4 7.48 -2.72 0.35
C THR A 4 7.40 -2.89 -1.17
N VAL A 5 6.58 -3.83 -1.64
CA VAL A 5 6.35 -4.07 -3.08
C VAL A 5 5.78 -2.82 -3.75
N THR A 6 4.74 -2.22 -3.16
CA THR A 6 4.14 -0.99 -3.68
C THR A 6 5.16 0.16 -3.76
N ARG A 7 6.04 0.29 -2.77
CA ARG A 7 7.10 1.30 -2.78
C ARG A 7 8.10 1.07 -3.92
N ILE A 8 8.50 -0.17 -4.15
CA ILE A 8 9.40 -0.54 -5.25
C ILE A 8 8.75 -0.21 -6.60
N VAL A 9 7.50 -0.62 -6.81
CA VAL A 9 6.75 -0.32 -8.04
C VAL A 9 6.66 1.19 -8.27
N CYS A 10 6.29 1.97 -7.26
CA CYS A 10 6.25 3.43 -7.40
C CYS A 10 7.61 4.08 -7.71
N SER A 11 8.73 3.48 -7.26
CA SER A 11 10.07 4.02 -7.52
C SER A 11 10.59 3.74 -8.94
N ARG A 12 10.06 2.71 -9.59
CA ARG A 12 10.56 2.18 -10.87
C ARG A 12 9.56 2.32 -12.02
N SER A 13 8.44 2.99 -11.81
CA SER A 13 7.34 3.06 -12.77
C SER A 13 6.66 4.44 -12.77
N LYS A 14 5.70 4.62 -13.67
CA LYS A 14 4.89 5.85 -13.74
C LYS A 14 3.83 5.95 -12.64
N LEU A 15 3.59 4.88 -11.87
CA LEU A 15 2.61 4.86 -10.79
C LEU A 15 3.09 5.69 -9.61
N THR A 16 2.42 6.80 -9.32
CA THR A 16 2.84 7.69 -8.23
C THR A 16 2.38 7.20 -6.86
N ARG A 17 3.16 7.55 -5.83
CA ARG A 17 2.81 7.27 -4.43
C ARG A 17 1.46 7.89 -4.02
N ASN A 18 1.13 9.05 -4.58
CA ASN A 18 -0.11 9.76 -4.26
C ASN A 18 -1.33 9.08 -4.89
N GLN A 19 -1.23 8.61 -6.14
CA GLN A 19 -2.27 7.79 -6.77
C GLN A 19 -2.58 6.56 -5.92
N VAL A 20 -1.56 5.80 -5.50
CA VAL A 20 -1.81 4.62 -4.67
C VAL A 20 -2.46 4.97 -3.34
N ARG A 21 -2.05 6.06 -2.68
CA ARG A 21 -2.66 6.49 -1.42
C ARG A 21 -4.14 6.85 -1.57
N HIS A 22 -4.49 7.52 -2.66
CA HIS A 22 -5.85 7.92 -2.95
C HIS A 22 -6.71 6.69 -3.32
N ASP A 23 -6.27 5.92 -4.30
CA ASP A 23 -7.07 4.84 -4.90
C ASP A 23 -7.18 3.62 -3.99
N SER A 24 -6.22 3.40 -3.08
CA SER A 24 -6.32 2.33 -2.06
C SER A 24 -7.14 2.71 -0.84
N GLY A 25 -7.63 3.96 -0.73
CA GLY A 25 -8.33 4.44 0.46
C GLY A 25 -7.44 4.58 1.70
N LEU A 26 -6.11 4.67 1.53
CA LEU A 26 -5.15 4.77 2.63
C LEU A 26 -5.39 6.01 3.50
N ILE A 27 -5.83 7.10 2.89
CA ILE A 27 -6.18 8.34 3.61
C ILE A 27 -7.34 8.07 4.57
N GLN A 28 -8.42 7.43 4.09
CA GLN A 28 -9.57 7.10 4.93
C GLN A 28 -9.20 6.12 6.04
N ALA A 29 -8.42 5.08 5.74
CA ALA A 29 -7.93 4.13 6.73
C ALA A 29 -7.12 4.83 7.83
N ARG A 30 -6.29 5.82 7.47
CA ARG A 30 -5.55 6.64 8.44
C ARG A 30 -6.48 7.45 9.34
N HIS A 31 -7.51 8.09 8.79
CA HIS A 31 -8.48 8.84 9.58
C HIS A 31 -9.23 7.94 10.56
N ASN A 32 -9.65 6.75 10.12
CA ASN A 32 -10.30 5.77 10.98
C ASN A 32 -9.39 5.32 12.12
N THR A 33 -8.13 4.99 11.83
CA THR A 33 -7.13 4.64 12.85
C THR A 33 -6.95 5.75 13.86
N GLN A 34 -6.89 7.01 13.41
CA GLN A 34 -6.77 8.15 14.33
C GLN A 34 -8.00 8.25 15.23
N ARG A 35 -9.20 8.18 14.66
CA ARG A 35 -10.46 8.26 15.41
C ARG A 35 -10.59 7.15 16.45
N TRP A 36 -10.17 5.94 16.12
CA TRP A 36 -10.19 4.81 17.07
C TRP A 36 -9.15 4.97 18.17
N ASN A 37 -7.95 5.46 17.85
CA ASN A 37 -6.95 5.79 18.86
C ASN A 37 -7.40 6.93 19.79
N ASP A 38 -8.23 7.84 19.30
CA ASP A 38 -8.77 8.92 20.13
C ASP A 38 -9.66 8.39 21.27
N ASN A 39 -10.26 7.20 21.13
CA ASN A 39 -11.05 6.55 22.19
C ASN A 39 -10.21 6.13 23.41
N VAL A 40 -8.92 5.88 23.23
CA VAL A 40 -7.99 5.41 24.28
C VAL A 40 -6.82 6.37 24.49
N LYS A 41 -6.97 7.61 24.01
CA LYS A 41 -5.87 8.59 23.97
C LYS A 41 -5.38 8.98 25.35
N LEU A 42 -6.28 9.11 26.32
CA LEU A 42 -5.94 9.52 27.68
C LEU A 42 -5.10 8.43 28.37
N GLU A 43 -5.48 7.18 28.19
CA GLU A 43 -4.82 5.98 28.69
C GLU A 43 -3.43 5.84 28.08
N LEU A 44 -3.31 6.06 26.76
CA LEU A 44 -2.02 6.08 26.07
C LEU A 44 -1.12 7.21 26.59
N GLN A 45 -1.67 8.39 26.90
CA GLN A 45 -0.90 9.49 27.50
C GLN A 45 -0.44 9.16 28.91
N HIS A 46 -1.30 8.55 29.75
CA HIS A 46 -0.93 8.08 31.07
C HIS A 46 0.19 7.04 31.03
N LEU A 47 0.11 6.08 30.10
CA LEU A 47 1.15 5.07 29.89
C LEU A 47 2.48 5.70 29.45
N ALA A 48 2.44 6.62 28.49
CA ALA A 48 3.62 7.33 28.04
C ALA A 48 4.28 8.12 29.19
N ALA A 49 3.48 8.82 30.00
CA ALA A 49 3.98 9.58 31.16
C ALA A 49 4.55 8.69 32.27
N ALA A 50 4.06 7.46 32.41
CA ALA A 50 4.52 6.49 33.40
C ALA A 50 5.66 5.61 32.90
N THR A 51 6.15 5.80 31.67
CA THR A 51 7.23 4.97 31.10
C THR A 51 8.53 5.22 31.89
N PRO A 52 9.13 4.18 32.50
CA PRO A 52 10.29 4.38 33.37
C PRO A 52 11.53 4.63 32.52
N ALA A 53 12.13 5.80 32.66
CA ALA A 53 13.41 6.15 32.01
C ALA A 53 14.65 5.67 32.80
N GLY A 54 14.49 4.77 33.77
CA GLY A 54 15.55 4.29 34.65
C GLY A 54 15.15 3.08 35.50
N THR A 55 16.05 2.64 36.38
CA THR A 55 15.92 1.40 37.18
C THR A 55 15.33 1.58 38.58
N SER A 56 14.82 2.78 38.92
CA SER A 56 14.23 3.01 40.26
C SER A 56 13.04 2.09 40.49
N LEU A 57 13.06 1.33 41.60
CA LEU A 57 11.97 0.45 42.00
C LEU A 57 10.63 1.18 42.09
N VAL A 58 10.62 2.41 42.60
CA VAL A 58 9.41 3.25 42.71
C VAL A 58 8.87 3.63 41.32
N ALA A 59 9.75 3.93 40.37
CA ALA A 59 9.35 4.24 39.00
C ALA A 59 8.76 3.00 38.30
N ILE A 60 9.36 1.83 38.51
CA ILE A 60 8.86 0.54 37.99
C ILE A 60 7.49 0.21 38.60
N GLN A 61 7.33 0.36 39.91
CA GLN A 61 6.04 0.11 40.58
C GLN A 61 4.94 1.04 40.07
N ARG A 62 5.23 2.33 39.89
CA ARG A 62 4.29 3.29 39.30
C ARG A 62 3.93 2.93 37.86
N HIS A 63 4.91 2.53 37.06
CA HIS A 63 4.67 2.07 35.69
C HIS A 63 3.74 0.85 35.65
N VAL A 64 3.99 -0.15 36.51
CA VAL A 64 3.16 -1.36 36.62
C VAL A 64 1.74 -1.00 37.04
N ALA A 65 1.58 -0.13 38.06
CA ALA A 65 0.26 0.30 38.52
C ALA A 65 -0.55 1.00 37.43
N VAL A 66 0.09 1.91 36.67
CA VAL A 66 -0.56 2.61 35.53
C VAL A 66 -0.89 1.63 34.39
N THR A 67 0.01 0.68 34.12
CA THR A 67 -0.22 -0.37 33.11
C THR A 67 -1.42 -1.23 33.47
N LEU A 68 -1.52 -1.69 34.72
CA LEU A 68 -2.66 -2.48 35.18
C LEU A 68 -3.97 -1.68 35.13
N ALA A 69 -3.94 -0.42 35.56
CA ALA A 69 -5.12 0.43 35.58
C ALA A 69 -5.66 0.78 34.18
N THR A 70 -4.80 0.81 33.16
CA THR A 70 -5.17 1.16 31.77
C THR A 70 -5.33 -0.06 30.86
N TRP A 71 -4.99 -1.25 31.36
CA TRP A 71 -4.92 -2.48 30.56
C TRP A 71 -6.22 -2.78 29.83
N ASP A 72 -7.33 -2.83 30.56
CA ASP A 72 -8.63 -3.23 30.01
C ASP A 72 -9.15 -2.24 28.97
N ALA A 73 -8.94 -0.95 29.20
CA ALA A 73 -9.35 0.10 28.25
C ALA A 73 -8.53 0.05 26.96
N VAL A 74 -7.20 -0.03 27.07
CA VAL A 74 -6.30 -0.05 25.91
C VAL A 74 -6.48 -1.34 25.11
N TRP A 75 -6.44 -2.51 25.77
CA TRP A 75 -6.59 -3.79 25.06
C TRP A 75 -8.02 -4.07 24.62
N GLY A 76 -9.03 -3.57 25.34
CA GLY A 76 -10.43 -3.65 24.90
C GLY A 76 -10.65 -2.98 23.54
N GLU A 77 -9.97 -1.87 23.27
CA GLU A 77 -10.02 -1.21 21.95
C GLU A 77 -9.16 -1.93 20.91
N TYR A 78 -7.92 -2.33 21.24
CA TYR A 78 -7.00 -2.94 20.27
C TYR A 78 -7.37 -4.37 19.86
N LEU A 79 -8.06 -5.12 20.71
CA LEU A 79 -8.53 -6.48 20.39
C LEU A 79 -9.75 -6.50 19.48
N HIS A 80 -10.34 -5.35 19.17
CA HIS A 80 -11.51 -5.29 18.31
C HIS A 80 -11.16 -5.72 16.86
N PRO A 81 -11.97 -6.60 16.23
CA PRO A 81 -11.69 -7.10 14.87
C PRO A 81 -11.60 -6.02 13.79
N LYS A 82 -12.15 -4.83 14.02
CA LYS A 82 -12.14 -3.68 13.10
C LYS A 82 -10.72 -3.29 12.67
N TRP A 83 -9.73 -3.47 13.55
CA TRP A 83 -8.33 -3.20 13.25
C TRP A 83 -7.78 -4.17 12.20
N ALA A 84 -8.02 -5.47 12.40
CA ALA A 84 -7.61 -6.52 11.47
C ALA A 84 -8.35 -6.39 10.13
N GLU A 85 -9.68 -6.21 10.18
CA GLU A 85 -10.51 -6.02 8.99
C GLU A 85 -10.05 -4.83 8.14
N GLN A 86 -9.81 -3.67 8.77
CA GLN A 86 -9.35 -2.49 8.05
C GLN A 86 -7.99 -2.75 7.38
N ARG A 87 -7.07 -3.41 8.10
CA ARG A 87 -5.75 -3.73 7.57
C ARG A 87 -5.86 -4.67 6.36
N MET A 88 -6.71 -5.69 6.42
CA MET A 88 -6.94 -6.61 5.29
C MET A 88 -7.58 -5.90 4.10
N ARG A 89 -8.61 -5.08 4.33
CA ARG A 89 -9.23 -4.26 3.26
C ARG A 89 -8.23 -3.34 2.58
N LEU A 90 -7.36 -2.68 3.36
CA LEU A 90 -6.34 -1.78 2.82
C LEU A 90 -5.30 -2.54 1.98
N HIS A 91 -4.88 -3.72 2.42
CA HIS A 91 -3.96 -4.56 1.64
C HIS A 91 -4.60 -5.00 0.32
N GLY A 92 -5.82 -5.53 0.34
CA GLY A 92 -6.52 -5.92 -0.88
C GLY A 92 -6.81 -4.73 -1.81
N ALA A 93 -7.06 -3.54 -1.26
CA ALA A 93 -7.21 -2.33 -2.06
C ALA A 93 -5.90 -1.90 -2.73
N GLN A 94 -4.76 -1.99 -2.04
CA GLN A 94 -3.44 -1.72 -2.64
C GLN A 94 -3.11 -2.71 -3.75
N GLU A 95 -3.44 -3.98 -3.56
CA GLU A 95 -3.25 -5.03 -4.58
C GLU A 95 -4.08 -4.74 -5.82
N LYS A 96 -5.37 -4.41 -5.67
CA LYS A 96 -6.24 -3.99 -6.79
C LYS A 96 -5.73 -2.78 -7.55
N VAL A 97 -5.09 -1.81 -6.87
CA VAL A 97 -4.46 -0.66 -7.55
C VAL A 97 -3.29 -1.12 -8.42
N LEU A 98 -2.46 -2.04 -7.91
CA LEU A 98 -1.34 -2.60 -8.67
C LEU A 98 -1.82 -3.44 -9.84
N GLU A 99 -2.82 -4.31 -9.65
CA GLU A 99 -3.42 -5.12 -10.72
C GLU A 99 -3.92 -4.25 -11.88
N ARG A 100 -4.65 -3.16 -11.58
CA ARG A 100 -5.12 -2.21 -12.59
C ARG A 100 -3.96 -1.54 -13.32
N TYR A 101 -2.90 -1.20 -12.60
CA TYR A 101 -1.71 -0.59 -13.20
C TYR A 101 -0.99 -1.55 -14.14
N PHE A 102 -0.77 -2.79 -13.73
CA PHE A 102 -0.13 -3.81 -14.57
C PHE A 102 -0.96 -4.14 -15.81
N LYS A 103 -2.28 -4.27 -15.67
CA LYS A 103 -3.18 -4.46 -16.81
C LYS A 103 -3.05 -3.34 -17.85
N LYS A 104 -2.97 -2.08 -17.40
CA LYS A 104 -2.75 -0.94 -18.30
C LYS A 104 -1.40 -1.04 -19.03
N LEU A 105 -0.35 -1.49 -18.35
CA LEU A 105 0.97 -1.68 -18.98
C LEU A 105 0.96 -2.81 -20.02
N GLU A 106 0.23 -3.89 -19.76
CA GLU A 106 0.05 -4.98 -20.72
C GLU A 106 -0.67 -4.51 -21.99
N GLU A 107 -1.74 -3.71 -21.84
CA GLU A 107 -2.47 -3.12 -22.95
C GLU A 107 -1.60 -2.14 -23.76
N GLU A 108 -0.83 -1.27 -23.09
CA GLU A 108 0.13 -0.37 -23.74
C GLU A 108 1.19 -1.17 -24.51
N ALA A 109 1.79 -2.20 -23.90
CA ALA A 109 2.79 -3.05 -24.55
C ALA A 109 2.22 -3.82 -25.75
N ALA A 110 0.99 -4.31 -25.65
CA ALA A 110 0.30 -4.98 -26.76
C ALA A 110 0.05 -4.02 -27.94
N SER A 111 -0.36 -2.78 -27.66
CA SER A 111 -0.56 -1.76 -28.71
C SER A 111 0.73 -1.39 -29.44
N VAL A 112 1.84 -1.22 -28.70
CA VAL A 112 3.17 -0.92 -29.27
C VAL A 112 3.63 -2.08 -30.15
N SER A 113 3.48 -3.31 -29.67
CA SER A 113 3.80 -4.51 -30.45
C SER A 113 2.98 -4.58 -31.74
N GLN A 114 1.66 -4.34 -31.69
CA GLN A 114 0.82 -4.32 -32.90
C GLN A 114 1.25 -3.24 -33.88
N GLN A 115 1.64 -2.05 -33.42
CA GLN A 115 2.10 -0.96 -34.27
C GLN A 115 3.44 -1.31 -34.94
N GLU A 116 4.39 -1.87 -34.19
CA GLU A 116 5.71 -2.27 -34.71
C GLU A 116 5.63 -3.47 -35.67
N TRP A 117 4.87 -4.51 -35.32
CA TRP A 117 4.68 -5.70 -36.16
C TRP A 117 3.72 -5.45 -37.33
N GLY A 118 2.71 -4.59 -37.16
CA GLY A 118 1.80 -4.15 -38.22
C GLY A 118 2.50 -3.32 -39.30
N THR A 119 3.40 -2.41 -38.89
CA THR A 119 4.25 -1.64 -39.81
C THR A 119 5.27 -2.54 -40.52
N ARG A 120 5.86 -3.51 -39.80
CA ARG A 120 6.75 -4.51 -40.42
C ARG A 120 6.04 -5.42 -41.42
N LYS A 121 4.76 -5.78 -41.21
CA LYS A 121 3.98 -6.53 -42.22
C LYS A 121 3.80 -5.73 -43.52
N GLN A 122 3.63 -4.41 -43.46
CA GLN A 122 3.63 -3.55 -44.65
C GLN A 122 5.00 -3.52 -45.35
N LEU A 123 6.10 -3.54 -44.60
CA LEU A 123 7.45 -3.60 -45.16
C LEU A 123 7.79 -4.97 -45.80
N VAL A 124 7.29 -6.07 -45.22
CA VAL A 124 7.51 -7.45 -45.73
C VAL A 124 6.76 -7.71 -47.04
N VAL A 125 5.66 -7.00 -47.31
CA VAL A 125 4.88 -7.13 -48.56
C VAL A 125 5.57 -6.46 -49.78
N PHE A 126 6.66 -5.71 -49.59
CA PHE A 126 7.41 -5.08 -50.70
C PHE A 126 8.59 -5.90 -51.26
N PHE A 127 8.97 -7.03 -50.65
CA PHE A 127 10.08 -7.88 -51.10
C PHE A 127 9.62 -9.11 -51.91
N GLY A 128 8.55 -8.99 -52.68
CA GLY A 128 7.96 -10.12 -53.44
C GLY A 128 7.60 -9.83 -54.89
N ASN A 129 8.05 -8.73 -55.51
CA ASN A 129 7.67 -8.46 -56.91
C ASN A 129 8.68 -7.66 -57.75
N ALA A 130 9.98 -7.90 -57.56
CA ALA A 130 11.00 -7.41 -58.49
C ALA A 130 11.92 -8.55 -58.93
N SER A 131 12.05 -8.68 -60.25
CA SER A 131 12.91 -9.58 -61.03
C SER A 131 12.54 -11.08 -61.07
N ILE A 132 11.80 -11.47 -62.13
CA ILE A 132 12.33 -12.32 -63.23
C ILE A 132 11.61 -11.84 -64.49
N GLY A 133 12.25 -10.90 -65.19
CA GLY A 133 12.11 -10.80 -66.63
C GLY A 133 13.24 -11.64 -67.22
N THR A 134 12.88 -12.71 -67.92
CA THR A 134 13.76 -13.33 -68.91
C THR A 134 12.90 -13.67 -70.11
N ARG A 135 13.43 -13.26 -71.27
CA ARG A 135 12.99 -13.52 -72.64
C ARG A 135 12.40 -14.91 -72.85
#